data_AF-A0A951M198-F1
#
_entry.id   AF-A0A951M198-F1
#
_cell.length_a   1.000
_cell.length_b   1.000
_cell.length_c   1.000
_cell.angle_alpha   90.00
_cell.angle_beta   90.00
_cell.angle_gamma   90.00
#
_symmetry.space_group_name_H-M   'P 1'
#
loop_
_entity.id
_entity.type
_entity.pdbx_description
1 polymer ?
#
loop_
_entity_poly.entity_id
_entity_poly.type
_entity_poly.pdbx_seq_one_letter_code
_entity_poly.pdbx_strand_id
1 'polypeptide(L)' 'GASDGNFIAALGVAVLDGLGVDGDGAHANHEHIIVDAIARRGAWLAGLITAL' A
#
# COMPACT_ATOMS: atom_id res chain seq x y z
N GLY A 1 4.16 1.76 -11.86
CA GLY A 1 2.83 1.41 -11.32
C GLY A 1 1.91 2.60 -11.44
N ALA A 2 0.62 2.36 -11.29
CA ALA A 2 -0.44 3.36 -11.19
C ALA A 2 -1.44 2.87 -10.14
N SER A 3 -2.23 3.79 -9.60
CA SER A 3 -3.28 3.50 -8.62
C SER A 3 -4.47 4.39 -8.88
N ASP A 4 -5.65 3.92 -8.50
CA ASP A 4 -6.91 4.65 -8.57
C ASP A 4 -6.93 5.91 -7.67
N GLY A 5 -5.93 6.06 -6.79
CA GLY A 5 -5.71 7.30 -6.03
C GLY A 5 -5.57 8.54 -6.92
N ASN A 6 -5.13 8.39 -8.17
CA ASN A 6 -5.06 9.49 -9.14
C ASN A 6 -6.43 10.16 -9.40
N PHE A 7 -7.53 9.40 -9.39
CA PHE A 7 -8.87 9.93 -9.61
C PHE A 7 -9.32 10.80 -8.44
N ILE A 8 -9.02 10.36 -7.22
CA ILE A 8 -9.34 11.13 -6.00
C ILE A 8 -8.44 12.37 -5.89
N ALA A 9 -7.15 12.24 -6.19
CA ALA A 9 -6.22 13.36 -6.20
C ALA A 9 -6.63 14.45 -7.21
N ALA A 10 -7.21 14.07 -8.35
CA ALA A 10 -7.75 15.02 -9.34
C ALA A 10 -8.91 15.88 -8.80
N LEU A 11 -9.57 15.45 -7.72
CA LEU A 11 -10.60 16.21 -7.01
C LEU A 11 -10.02 17.18 -5.96
N GLY A 12 -8.69 17.29 -5.85
CA GLY A 12 -8.01 18.14 -4.87
C GLY A 12 -7.94 17.54 -3.46
N VAL A 13 -8.31 16.27 -3.30
CA VAL A 13 -8.22 15.55 -2.02
C VAL A 13 -6.82 14.95 -1.88
N ALA A 14 -6.18 15.16 -0.74
CA ALA A 14 -4.88 14.54 -0.46
C ALA A 14 -5.03 13.02 -0.32
N VAL A 15 -4.22 12.26 -1.06
CA VAL A 15 -4.23 10.79 -1.05
C VAL A 15 -2.86 10.26 -0.69
N LEU A 16 -2.79 9.39 0.31
CA LEU A 16 -1.65 8.55 0.60
C LEU A 16 -1.98 7.12 0.17
N ASP A 17 -1.19 6.57 -0.74
CA ASP A 17 -1.41 5.26 -1.36
C ASP A 17 -0.11 4.42 -1.36
N GLY A 18 -0.18 3.15 -1.78
CA GLY A 18 0.95 2.23 -1.82
C GLY A 18 1.26 1.61 -0.45
N LEU A 19 0.27 1.57 0.45
CA LEU A 19 0.40 1.03 1.81
C LEU A 19 0.29 -0.51 1.87
N GLY A 20 0.36 -1.18 0.71
CA GLY A 20 0.27 -2.62 0.58
C GLY A 20 1.42 -3.39 1.24
N VAL A 21 1.36 -4.72 1.06
CA VAL A 21 2.35 -5.65 1.61
C VAL A 21 3.70 -5.53 0.91
N ASP A 22 4.77 -5.92 1.62
CA ASP A 22 6.11 -6.03 1.02
C ASP A 22 6.19 -7.24 0.09
N GLY A 23 6.93 -7.11 -1.00
CA GLY A 23 7.08 -8.12 -2.04
C GLY A 23 7.94 -7.60 -3.20
N ASP A 24 8.05 -8.40 -4.25
CA ASP A 24 8.77 -8.04 -5.47
C ASP A 24 8.17 -8.72 -6.71
N GLY A 25 8.56 -8.26 -7.89
CA GLY A 25 8.18 -8.86 -9.16
C GLY A 25 6.74 -8.57 -9.57
N ALA A 26 6.16 -7.44 -9.15
CA ALA A 26 4.80 -7.07 -9.57
C ALA A 26 4.65 -7.15 -11.09
N HIS A 27 3.70 -7.95 -11.56
CA HIS A 27 3.48 -8.28 -12.97
C HIS A 27 4.53 -9.20 -13.63
N ALA A 28 5.25 -10.01 -12.85
CA ALA A 28 6.24 -10.97 -13.35
C ALA A 28 5.97 -12.40 -12.85
N ASN A 29 6.55 -13.41 -13.50
CA ASN A 29 6.41 -14.82 -13.09
C ASN A 29 6.96 -15.14 -11.69
N HIS A 30 7.80 -14.24 -11.16
CA HIS A 30 8.37 -14.33 -9.81
C HIS A 30 7.69 -13.35 -8.83
N GLU A 31 6.48 -12.87 -9.16
CA GLU A 31 5.67 -12.07 -8.26
C GLU A 31 5.44 -12.81 -6.95
N HIS A 32 5.81 -12.18 -5.85
CA HIS A 32 5.64 -12.75 -4.52
C HIS A 32 5.53 -11.67 -3.44
N ILE A 33 5.03 -12.07 -2.28
CA ILE A 33 4.99 -11.24 -1.07
C ILE A 33 5.89 -11.84 0.00
N ILE A 34 6.33 -11.01 0.94
CA ILE A 34 7.09 -11.44 2.11
C ILE A 34 6.11 -11.66 3.27
N VAL A 35 5.78 -12.93 3.55
CA VAL A 35 4.76 -13.30 4.55
C VAL A 35 5.10 -12.74 5.94
N ASP A 36 6.35 -12.81 6.35
CA ASP A 36 6.81 -12.32 7.66
C ASP A 36 6.64 -10.79 7.81
N ALA A 37 6.52 -10.05 6.71
CA ALA A 37 6.29 -8.60 6.74
C ALA A 37 4.81 -8.22 6.98
N ILE A 38 3.86 -9.15 6.79
CA ILE A 38 2.42 -8.86 6.84
C ILE A 38 2.03 -8.29 8.21
N ALA A 39 2.45 -8.92 9.31
CA ALA A 39 2.10 -8.47 10.65
C ALA A 39 2.61 -7.05 10.94
N ARG A 40 3.85 -6.74 10.54
CA ARG A 40 4.44 -5.40 10.67
C ARG A 40 3.69 -4.37 9.82
N ARG A 41 3.35 -4.69 8.57
CA ARG A 41 2.57 -3.82 7.67
C ARG A 41 1.17 -3.54 8.23
N GLY A 42 0.49 -4.57 8.76
CA GLY A 42 -0.81 -4.42 9.42
C GLY A 42 -0.76 -3.52 10.66
N ALA A 43 0.23 -3.71 11.53
CA ALA A 43 0.43 -2.86 12.71
C ALA A 43 0.71 -1.40 12.32
N TRP A 44 1.50 -1.18 11.27
CA TRP A 44 1.76 0.16 10.76
C TRP A 44 0.50 0.85 10.23
N LEU A 45 -0.30 0.15 9.42
CA LEU A 45 -1.57 0.69 8.92
C LEU A 45 -2.57 0.99 10.06
N ALA A 46 -2.66 0.08 11.05
CA ALA A 46 -3.48 0.30 12.23
C ALA A 46 -3.02 1.54 13.03
N GLY A 47 -1.71 1.72 13.19
CA GLY A 47 -1.13 2.90 13.83
C GLY A 47 -1.43 4.18 13.06
N LEU A 48 -1.33 4.16 11.73
CA LEU A 48 -1.70 5.30 10.88
C LEU A 48 -3.17 5.68 11.07
N ILE A 49 -4.10 4.72 10.96
CA ILE A 49 -5.54 4.98 11.14
C ILE A 49 -5.85 5.54 12.53
N THR A 50 -5.17 5.04 13.57
CA THR A 50 -5.36 5.50 14.95
C THR A 50 -4.82 6.91 15.19
N ALA A 51 -3.88 7.37 14.36
CA ALA A 51 -3.25 8.68 14.48
C ALA A 51 -3.91 9.78 13.62
N LEU A 52 -4.95 9.44 12.86
CA LEU A 52 -5.79 10.38 12.09
C LEU A 52 -6.96 10.89 12.95
#